data_AF-A0A497PSW4-F1
#
_entry.id   AF-A0A497PSW4-F1
#
_cell.length_a   1.000
_cell.length_b   1.000
_cell.length_c   1.000
_cell.angle_alpha   90.00
_cell.angle_beta   90.00
_cell.angle_gamma   90.00
#
_symmetry.space_group_name_H-M   'P 1'
#
loop_
_entity.id
_entity.type
_entity.pdbx_description
1 polymer ?
#
loop_
_entity_poly.entity_id
_entity_poly.type
_entity_poly.pdbx_seq_one_letter_code
_entity_poly.pdbx_strand_id
1 'polypeptide(L)'
;MNRNKEYEKKWKENNRDKVKLYSKRWQEKNKKKVKVYEKFNQLIRSGKIKKGPCVVCGVNEIRVEAHHEDYTKPFEVVWLCTKHHSNLRIKRR
;
A
#
# COMPACT_ATOMS: atom_id res chain seq x y z
N MET A 1 17.94 -6.03 14.15
CA MET A 1 16.78 -5.55 14.94
C MET A 1 16.63 -4.05 14.67
N ASN A 2 15.63 -3.64 13.89
CA ASN A 2 15.51 -2.25 13.44
C ASN A 2 14.80 -1.44 14.53
N ARG A 3 15.56 -0.86 15.48
CA ARG A 3 15.09 -0.10 16.68
C ARG A 3 13.94 0.87 16.39
N ASN A 4 13.88 1.38 15.17
CA ASN A 4 12.83 2.28 14.72
C ASN A 4 11.44 1.62 14.66
N LYS A 5 11.35 0.36 14.23
CA LYS A 5 10.08 -0.36 14.05
C LYS A 5 9.39 -0.71 15.38
N GLU A 6 10.17 -1.10 16.38
CA GLU A 6 9.62 -1.43 17.71
C GLU A 6 9.14 -0.17 18.44
N TYR A 7 9.88 0.92 18.32
CA TYR A 7 9.46 2.24 18.82
C TYR A 7 8.16 2.69 18.14
N GLU A 8 8.09 2.63 16.81
CA GLU A 8 6.88 2.97 16.05
C GLU A 8 5.68 2.11 16.46
N LYS A 9 5.89 0.81 16.70
CA LYS A 9 4.85 -0.10 17.15
C LYS A 9 4.32 0.31 18.53
N LYS A 10 5.21 0.48 19.51
CA LYS A 10 4.85 0.92 20.87
C LYS A 10 4.17 2.29 20.87
N TRP A 11 4.65 3.23 20.07
CA TRP A 11 4.04 4.55 19.94
C TRP A 11 2.61 4.45 19.37
N LYS A 12 2.39 3.66 18.31
CA LYS A 12 1.06 3.44 17.73
C LYS A 12 0.10 2.75 18.72
N GLU A 13 0.59 1.80 19.50
CA GLU A 13 -0.19 1.11 20.53
C GLU A 13 -0.61 2.05 21.66
N ASN A 14 0.29 2.91 22.12
CA ASN A 14 0.00 3.88 23.18
C ASN A 14 -0.78 5.11 22.69
N ASN A 15 -0.80 5.37 21.38
CA ASN A 15 -1.49 6.52 20.77
C ASN A 15 -2.60 6.08 19.79
N ARG A 16 -3.28 4.96 20.06
CA ARG A 16 -4.33 4.39 19.19
C ARG A 16 -5.37 5.42 18.76
N ASP A 17 -5.86 6.25 19.69
CA ASP A 17 -6.90 7.23 19.39
C ASP A 17 -6.38 8.35 18.48
N LYS A 18 -5.14 8.80 18.68
CA LYS A 18 -4.49 9.75 17.78
C LYS A 18 -4.30 9.14 16.39
N VAL A 19 -3.84 7.89 16.31
CA VAL A 19 -3.68 7.17 15.02
C VAL A 19 -5.02 7.07 14.30
N LYS A 20 -6.10 6.71 15.00
CA LYS A 20 -7.46 6.69 14.44
C LYS A 20 -7.89 8.07 13.95
N LEU A 21 -7.67 9.12 14.74
CA LEU A 21 -8.01 10.49 14.37
C LEU A 21 -7.25 10.95 13.11
N TYR A 22 -5.96 10.68 13.01
CA TYR A 22 -5.16 10.98 11.83
C TYR A 22 -5.67 10.25 10.59
N SER A 23 -5.96 8.96 10.72
CA SER A 23 -6.54 8.16 9.63
C SER A 23 -7.88 8.73 9.18
N LYS A 24 -8.78 9.06 10.12
CA LYS A 24 -10.09 9.66 9.82
C LYS A 24 -9.95 11.00 9.08
N ARG A 25 -9.10 11.89 9.58
CA ARG A 25 -8.83 13.19 8.93
C ARG A 25 -8.28 13.03 7.51
N TRP A 26 -7.38 12.06 7.31
CA TRP A 26 -6.85 11.76 5.98
C TRP A 26 -7.96 11.25 5.05
N GLN A 27 -8.81 10.33 5.51
CA GLN A 27 -9.93 9.80 4.73
C GLN A 27 -10.93 10.90 4.36
N GLU A 28 -11.26 11.79 5.29
CA GLU A 28 -12.18 12.92 5.06
C GLU A 28 -11.65 13.90 4.01
N LYS A 29 -10.34 14.19 4.04
CA LYS A 29 -9.68 15.04 3.04
C LYS A 29 -9.50 14.35 1.69
N ASN A 30 -9.41 13.01 1.67
CA ASN A 30 -9.08 12.23 0.48
C ASN A 30 -10.21 11.28 0.05
N LYS A 31 -11.48 11.66 0.27
CA LYS A 31 -12.67 10.81 -0.02
C LYS A 31 -12.65 10.17 -1.41
N LYS A 32 -12.22 10.91 -2.45
CA LYS A 32 -12.12 10.39 -3.82
C LYS A 32 -11.10 9.25 -3.91
N LYS A 33 -9.90 9.42 -3.32
CA LYS A 33 -8.85 8.39 -3.28
C LYS A 33 -9.31 7.18 -2.46
N VAL A 34 -9.99 7.39 -1.32
CA VAL A 34 -10.51 6.30 -0.48
C VAL A 34 -11.48 5.41 -1.26
N LYS A 35 -12.51 5.99 -1.89
CA LYS A 35 -13.49 5.24 -2.69
C LYS A 35 -12.83 4.44 -3.81
N VAL A 36 -11.83 5.05 -4.43
CA VAL A 36 -11.01 4.46 -5.47
C VAL A 36 -10.25 3.22 -4.94
N TYR A 37 -9.58 3.33 -3.79
CA TYR A 37 -8.88 2.20 -3.16
C TYR A 37 -9.83 1.10 -2.71
N GLU A 38 -10.99 1.46 -2.16
CA GLU A 38 -12.03 0.51 -1.75
C GLU A 38 -12.53 -0.30 -2.95
N LYS A 39 -12.84 0.37 -4.06
CA LYS A 39 -13.26 -0.28 -5.31
C LYS A 39 -12.15 -1.18 -5.86
N PHE A 40 -10.91 -0.71 -5.92
CA PHE A 40 -9.77 -1.51 -6.37
C PHE A 40 -9.61 -2.79 -5.52
N ASN A 41 -9.64 -2.66 -4.20
CA ASN A 41 -9.54 -3.79 -3.28
C ASN A 41 -10.73 -4.75 -3.39
N GLN A 42 -11.94 -4.23 -3.60
CA GLN A 42 -13.12 -5.05 -3.87
C GLN A 42 -12.93 -5.85 -5.15
N LEU A 43 -12.43 -5.23 -6.23
CA LEU A 43 -12.18 -5.92 -7.49
C LEU A 43 -11.12 -7.03 -7.35
N ILE A 44 -10.06 -6.80 -6.58
CA ILE A 44 -9.09 -7.87 -6.24
C ILE A 44 -9.75 -9.01 -5.47
N ARG A 45 -10.50 -8.70 -4.40
CA ARG A 45 -11.17 -9.72 -3.56
C ARG A 45 -12.21 -10.53 -4.34
N SER A 46 -12.92 -9.88 -5.25
CA SER A 46 -13.88 -10.54 -6.14
C SER A 46 -13.23 -11.30 -7.29
N GLY A 47 -11.90 -11.25 -7.43
CA GLY A 47 -11.16 -11.90 -8.52
C GLY A 47 -11.28 -11.22 -9.88
N LYS A 48 -11.99 -10.08 -9.98
CA LYS A 48 -12.11 -9.28 -11.21
C LYS A 48 -10.78 -8.65 -11.63
N ILE A 49 -9.94 -8.29 -10.66
CA ILE A 49 -8.54 -7.95 -10.90
C ILE A 49 -7.70 -9.10 -10.36
N LYS A 50 -6.99 -9.78 -11.25
CA LYS A 50 -6.01 -10.79 -10.86
C LYS A 50 -4.66 -10.12 -10.64
N LYS A 51 -3.98 -10.49 -9.54
CA LYS A 51 -2.61 -10.05 -9.31
C LYS A 51 -1.71 -10.64 -10.39
N GLY A 52 -0.91 -9.80 -11.03
CA GLY A 52 0.09 -10.21 -12.00
C GLY A 52 1.43 -10.55 -11.36
N PRO A 53 2.34 -11.17 -12.13
CA PRO A 53 3.72 -11.40 -11.69
C PRO A 53 4.45 -10.07 -11.48
N CYS A 54 5.51 -10.11 -10.68
CA CYS A 54 6.40 -8.96 -10.53
C CYS A 54 6.97 -8.55 -11.89
N VAL A 55 6.82 -7.28 -12.29
CA VAL A 55 7.32 -6.79 -13.59
C VAL A 55 8.86 -6.83 -13.71
N VAL A 56 9.58 -6.88 -12.59
CA VAL A 56 11.06 -6.89 -12.57
C VAL A 56 11.64 -8.30 -12.68
N CYS A 57 11.06 -9.28 -11.97
CA CYS A 57 11.63 -10.63 -11.89
C CYS A 57 10.67 -11.75 -12.29
N GLY A 58 9.45 -11.43 -12.73
CA GLY A 58 8.46 -12.40 -13.21
C GLY A 58 7.84 -13.28 -12.12
N VAL A 59 8.26 -13.17 -10.85
CA VAL A 59 7.75 -14.04 -9.79
C VAL A 59 6.30 -13.69 -9.46
N ASN A 60 5.45 -14.71 -9.44
CA ASN A 60 4.06 -14.61 -9.01
C ASN A 60 3.96 -15.11 -7.57
N GLU A 61 4.42 -14.29 -6.62
CA GLU A 61 4.42 -14.63 -5.19
C GLU A 61 3.13 -14.14 -4.52
N ILE A 62 2.70 -14.81 -3.43
CA ILE A 62 1.59 -14.33 -2.57
C ILE A 62 1.82 -12.88 -2.08
N ARG A 63 3.08 -12.43 -2.07
CA ARG A 63 3.52 -11.12 -1.61
C ARG A 63 3.75 -10.10 -2.74
N VAL A 64 3.08 -10.23 -3.89
CA VAL A 64 3.00 -9.12 -4.86
C VAL A 64 2.03 -8.03 -4.40
N GLU A 65 2.52 -6.80 -4.48
CA GLU A 65 1.83 -5.56 -4.12
C GLU A 65 1.61 -4.71 -5.38
N ALA A 66 0.49 -3.97 -5.40
CA ALA A 66 0.20 -3.03 -6.46
C ALA A 66 0.98 -1.74 -6.23
N HIS A 67 1.81 -1.37 -7.21
CA HIS A 67 2.48 -0.08 -7.24
C HIS A 67 1.75 0.84 -8.21
N HIS A 68 1.41 2.04 -7.72
CA HIS A 68 0.78 3.08 -8.51
C HIS A 68 1.84 4.12 -8.89
N GLU A 69 2.12 4.28 -10.19
CA GLU A 69 2.97 5.37 -10.69
C GLU A 69 2.21 6.70 -10.66
N ASP A 70 0.93 6.66 -11.04
CA ASP A 70 0.01 7.78 -10.95
C ASP A 70 -1.16 7.44 -10.02
N TYR A 71 -1.16 8.06 -8.84
CA TYR A 71 -2.23 7.90 -7.84
C TYR A 71 -3.58 8.49 -8.29
N THR A 72 -3.64 9.22 -9.40
CA THR A 72 -4.90 9.65 -10.02
C THR A 72 -5.55 8.56 -10.88
N LYS A 73 -4.77 7.51 -11.22
CA LYS A 73 -5.19 6.38 -12.07
C LYS A 73 -5.10 5.05 -11.31
N PRO A 74 -6.06 4.75 -10.44
CA PRO A 74 -5.94 3.65 -9.49
C PRO A 74 -6.04 2.24 -10.05
N PHE A 75 -6.50 2.11 -11.29
CA PHE A 75 -6.57 0.82 -11.98
C PHE A 75 -5.33 0.55 -12.83
N GLU A 76 -4.50 1.59 -13.05
CA GLU A 76 -3.19 1.46 -13.67
C GLU A 76 -2.18 1.15 -12.56
N VAL A 77 -1.90 -0.13 -12.38
CA VAL A 77 -0.94 -0.62 -11.39
C VAL A 77 0.06 -1.54 -12.04
N VAL A 78 1.30 -1.46 -11.58
CA VAL A 78 2.31 -2.49 -11.86
C VAL A 78 2.42 -3.39 -10.65
N TRP A 79 2.53 -4.69 -10.90
CA TRP A 79 2.70 -5.67 -9.85
C TRP A 79 4.17 -5.83 -9.52
N LEU A 80 4.51 -5.74 -8.23
CA LEU A 80 5.88 -5.89 -7.75
C LEU A 80 5.90 -6.79 -6.54
N CYS A 81 6.86 -7.72 -6.49
CA CYS A 81 7.11 -8.46 -5.25
C CYS A 81 7.61 -7.49 -4.16
N THR A 82 7.42 -7.85 -2.89
CA THR A 82 7.81 -6.98 -1.77
C THR A 82 9.25 -6.48 -1.87
N LYS A 83 10.19 -7.31 -2.36
CA LYS A 83 11.60 -6.94 -2.56
C LYS A 83 11.77 -5.78 -3.53
N HIS A 84 11.17 -5.88 -4.72
CA HIS A 84 11.26 -4.81 -5.73
C HIS A 84 10.41 -3.60 -5.36
N HIS A 85 9.27 -3.81 -4.70
CA HIS A 85 8.43 -2.72 -4.22
C HIS A 85 9.13 -1.88 -3.12
N SER A 86 9.89 -2.51 -2.21
CA SER A 86 10.70 -1.79 -1.23
C SER A 86 11.87 -1.02 -1.87
N ASN A 87 12.47 -1.56 -2.94
CA ASN A 87 13.59 -0.91 -3.62
C ASN A 87 13.16 0.37 -4.35
N LEU A 88 11.92 0.43 -4.87
CA LEU A 88 11.39 1.66 -5.47
C LEU A 88 11.20 2.80 -4.46
N ARG A 89 11.00 2.50 -3.17
CA ARG A 89 10.79 3.52 -2.13
C ARG A 89 12.08 4.16 -1.62
N ILE A 90 13.26 3.72 -2.05
CA ILE A 90 14.54 4.24 -1.54
C ILE A 90 15.54 4.40 -2.69
N LYS A 91 15.53 5.57 -3.34
CA LYS A 91 16.78 6.28 -3.61
C LYS A 91 16.81 7.52 -2.72
N ARG A 92 17.11 7.32 -1.43
CA ARG A 92 17.76 8.37 -0.65
C ARG A 92 19.22 8.36 -1.11
N ARG A 93 19.52 9.22 -2.08
CA ARG A 93 20.89 9.63 -2.35
C ARG A 93 21.37 10.50 -1.20
#